data_AF-A0A3S5CUE0-F1
#
_entry.id   AF-A0A3S5CUE0-F1
#
_cell.length_a   1.000
_cell.length_b   1.000
_cell.length_c   1.000
_cell.angle_alpha   90.00
_cell.angle_beta   90.00
_cell.angle_gamma   90.00
#
_symmetry.space_group_name_H-M   'P 1'
#
loop_
_entity.id
_entity.type
_entity.pdbx_description
1 polymer ?
#
loop_
_entity_poly.entity_id
_entity_poly.type
_entity_poly.pdbx_seq_one_letter_code
_entity_poly.pdbx_strand_id
1 'polypeptide(L)'
;MDSGSTSGSVPRTIIDIQKELYRKALYSEAFTKKGSNSYPFNIEPFGPERDRLALPFTDEDRALRKQWLKDQVLSEREPVYVPEYSRVNIFRRLYRMPYDALANVVRPVFGVSVANTFRFCFPKIMGGLTITWLLWYHIKYSGRVRPYFISIFQTWETGLKGIKVYRGSRPVTYPGDPQFPGPSYADDQYALEGFYQRKSFLGEKLVTSGA
;
A
#
# COMPACT_ATOMS: atom_id res chain seq x y z
N MET A 1 -25.08 18.93 81.57
CA MET A 1 -25.57 18.38 80.28
C MET A 1 -24.46 18.62 79.28
N ASP A 2 -23.48 17.72 79.24
CA ASP A 2 -22.32 17.89 78.37
C ASP A 2 -22.59 17.25 77.01
N SER A 3 -22.89 18.10 76.04
CA SER A 3 -22.98 17.75 74.62
C SER A 3 -21.61 17.97 73.97
N GLY A 4 -20.69 17.03 74.21
CA GLY A 4 -19.37 17.01 73.58
C GLY A 4 -19.44 16.29 72.23
N SER A 5 -19.47 17.06 71.14
CA SER A 5 -19.44 16.60 69.75
C SER A 5 -18.28 15.64 69.48
N THR A 6 -18.59 14.39 69.11
CA THR A 6 -17.62 13.44 68.58
C THR A 6 -17.27 13.81 67.15
N SER A 7 -16.09 14.39 66.93
CA SER A 7 -15.48 14.52 65.61
C SER A 7 -15.08 13.12 65.11
N GLY A 8 -16.05 12.39 64.56
CA GLY A 8 -15.83 11.06 63.99
C GLY A 8 -14.86 11.15 62.81
N SER A 9 -13.64 10.63 62.99
CA SER A 9 -12.66 10.51 61.90
C SER A 9 -13.27 9.66 60.79
N VAL A 10 -13.30 10.18 59.56
CA VAL A 10 -13.76 9.42 58.40
C VAL A 10 -12.92 8.12 58.30
N PRO A 11 -13.55 6.94 58.26
CA PRO A 11 -12.82 5.67 58.21
C PRO A 11 -11.94 5.62 56.96
N ARG A 12 -10.72 5.09 57.11
CA ARG A 12 -9.67 5.06 56.07
C ARG A 12 -10.15 4.46 54.75
N THR A 13 -11.04 3.47 54.82
CA THR A 13 -11.67 2.83 53.65
C THR A 13 -12.43 3.81 52.78
N ILE A 14 -13.15 4.76 53.37
CA ILE A 14 -13.90 5.79 52.62
C ILE A 14 -12.93 6.74 51.91
N ILE A 15 -11.81 7.09 52.55
CA ILE A 15 -10.77 7.95 51.97
C ILE A 15 -10.14 7.26 50.76
N ASP A 16 -9.84 5.97 50.85
CA ASP A 16 -9.24 5.22 49.76
C ASP A 16 -10.21 5.06 48.58
N ILE A 17 -11.49 4.79 48.87
CA ILE A 17 -12.56 4.78 47.85
C ILE A 17 -12.66 6.15 47.16
N GLN A 18 -12.63 7.25 47.91
CA GLN A 18 -12.66 8.61 47.35
C GLN A 18 -11.45 8.87 46.43
N LYS A 19 -10.24 8.46 46.84
CA LYS A 19 -9.03 8.58 46.01
C LYS A 19 -9.14 7.76 44.73
N GLU A 20 -9.68 6.54 44.79
CA GLU A 20 -9.91 5.71 43.62
C GLU A 20 -10.93 6.32 42.66
N LEU A 21 -12.06 6.80 43.19
CA LEU A 21 -13.09 7.49 42.41
C LEU A 21 -12.52 8.74 41.74
N TYR A 22 -11.77 9.55 42.47
CA TYR A 22 -11.11 10.74 41.95
C TYR A 22 -10.10 10.41 40.84
N ARG A 23 -9.27 9.38 41.06
CA ARG A 23 -8.31 8.90 40.04
C ARG A 23 -9.03 8.42 38.77
N LYS A 24 -10.13 7.66 38.91
CA LYS A 24 -10.94 7.21 37.78
C LYS A 24 -11.57 8.39 37.02
N ALA A 25 -12.06 9.39 37.74
CA ALA A 25 -12.60 10.61 37.15
C ALA A 25 -11.53 11.38 36.35
N LEU A 26 -10.33 11.55 36.92
CA LEU A 26 -9.20 12.18 36.22
C LEU A 26 -8.79 11.41 34.95
N TYR A 27 -8.72 10.08 35.01
CA TYR A 27 -8.41 9.29 33.81
C TYR A 27 -9.49 9.40 32.73
N SER A 28 -10.77 9.33 33.13
CA SER A 28 -11.92 9.54 32.24
C SER A 28 -11.84 10.90 31.55
N GLU A 29 -11.56 11.96 32.32
CA GLU A 29 -11.45 13.31 31.81
C GLU A 29 -10.27 13.46 30.84
N ALA A 30 -9.10 12.94 31.18
CA ALA A 30 -7.92 12.97 30.32
C ALA A 30 -8.18 12.26 28.97
N PHE A 31 -8.84 11.09 29.01
CA PHE A 31 -9.25 10.37 27.80
C PHE A 31 -10.24 11.16 26.95
N THR A 32 -11.23 11.78 27.60
CA THR A 32 -12.28 12.54 26.91
C THR A 32 -11.72 13.79 26.25
N LYS A 33 -10.83 14.51 26.94
CA LYS A 33 -10.21 15.75 26.45
C LYS A 33 -9.16 15.52 25.36
N LYS A 34 -8.58 14.31 25.24
CA LYS A 34 -7.55 14.00 24.22
C LYS A 34 -6.42 15.05 24.15
N GLY A 35 -6.03 15.63 25.29
CA GLY A 35 -4.95 16.62 25.39
C GLY A 35 -5.37 18.08 25.22
N SER A 36 -6.64 18.42 25.00
CA SER A 36 -7.13 19.81 25.08
C SER A 36 -7.48 20.23 26.51
N ASN A 37 -7.43 21.54 26.79
CA ASN A 37 -7.88 22.07 28.09
C ASN A 37 -9.41 21.93 28.27
N SER A 38 -10.16 22.01 27.18
CA SER A 38 -11.62 21.92 27.14
C SER A 38 -12.09 20.54 26.69
N TYR A 39 -13.33 20.18 27.00
CA TYR A 39 -13.98 18.99 26.43
C TYR A 39 -14.20 19.15 24.92
N PRO A 40 -14.15 18.06 24.14
CA PRO A 40 -14.53 18.11 22.74
C PRO A 40 -16.01 18.50 22.67
N PHE A 41 -16.30 19.63 22.05
CA PHE A 41 -17.66 20.05 21.72
C PHE A 41 -17.84 19.98 20.20
N ASN A 42 -19.04 19.65 19.76
CA ASN A 42 -19.33 19.70 18.34
C ASN A 42 -19.52 21.15 17.92
N ILE A 43 -18.80 21.57 16.89
CA ILE A 43 -18.92 22.91 16.33
C ILE A 43 -20.23 23.01 15.52
N GLU A 44 -20.73 21.88 15.02
CA GLU A 44 -22.01 21.80 14.34
C GLU A 44 -23.17 21.97 15.34
N PRO A 45 -24.08 22.94 15.12
CA PRO A 45 -25.35 22.98 15.81
C PRO A 45 -26.14 21.70 15.49
N PHE A 46 -26.42 20.88 16.51
CA PHE A 46 -27.10 19.57 16.39
C PHE A 46 -26.38 18.58 15.49
N GLY A 47 -25.13 18.25 15.84
CA GLY A 47 -24.36 17.23 15.14
C GLY A 47 -24.97 15.82 15.11
N PRO A 48 -25.35 15.23 16.27
CA PRO A 48 -25.98 13.92 16.27
C PRO A 48 -27.45 14.01 15.82
N GLU A 49 -27.88 13.08 14.97
CA GLU A 49 -29.25 13.04 14.44
C GLU A 49 -30.31 12.88 15.53
N ARG A 50 -29.95 12.25 16.66
CA ARG A 50 -30.84 12.07 17.82
C ARG A 50 -31.23 13.40 18.46
N ASP A 51 -30.31 14.35 18.56
CA ASP A 51 -30.58 15.65 19.17
C ASP A 51 -31.54 16.47 18.29
N ARG A 52 -31.55 16.24 16.97
CA ARG A 52 -32.52 16.83 16.03
C ARG A 52 -33.94 16.31 16.23
N LEU A 53 -34.08 15.07 16.70
CA LEU A 53 -35.37 14.40 16.90
C LEU A 53 -35.89 14.53 18.34
N ALA A 54 -34.98 14.61 19.32
CA ALA A 54 -35.31 14.61 20.74
C ALA A 54 -35.64 16.01 21.30
N LEU A 55 -35.09 17.07 20.70
CA LEU A 55 -35.31 18.45 21.12
C LEU A 55 -36.24 19.17 20.13
N PRO A 56 -37.20 19.99 20.60
CA PRO A 56 -38.02 20.80 19.70
C PRO A 56 -37.11 21.79 18.96
N PHE A 57 -37.07 21.70 17.63
CA PHE A 57 -36.20 22.53 16.80
C PHE A 57 -36.71 23.98 16.77
N THR A 58 -36.18 24.81 17.66
CA THR A 58 -36.63 26.20 17.84
C THR A 58 -36.27 27.05 16.61
N ASP A 59 -36.89 28.23 16.50
CA ASP A 59 -36.60 29.17 15.42
C ASP A 59 -35.15 29.69 15.50
N GLU A 60 -34.62 29.83 16.72
CA GLU A 60 -33.23 30.23 16.99
C GLU A 60 -32.25 29.17 16.49
N ASP A 61 -32.52 27.89 16.79
CA ASP A 61 -31.73 26.75 16.33
C ASP A 61 -31.69 26.65 14.79
N ARG A 62 -32.81 26.95 14.13
CA ARG A 62 -32.89 27.04 12.66
C ARG A 62 -32.03 28.17 12.11
N ALA A 63 -32.02 29.33 12.76
CA ALA A 63 -31.17 30.44 12.37
C ALA A 63 -29.68 30.09 12.50
N LEU A 64 -29.28 29.46 13.62
CA LEU A 64 -27.91 28.99 13.85
C LEU A 64 -27.49 27.94 12.82
N ARG A 65 -28.35 26.97 12.49
CA ARG A 65 -28.07 25.97 11.45
C ARG A 65 -27.89 26.64 10.08
N LYS A 66 -28.73 27.62 9.74
CA LYS A 66 -28.63 28.37 8.49
C LYS A 66 -27.33 29.17 8.41
N GLN A 67 -26.90 29.76 9.52
CA GLN A 67 -25.61 30.43 9.61
C GLN A 67 -24.45 29.44 9.43
N TRP A 68 -24.45 28.32 10.16
CA TRP A 68 -23.43 27.29 10.02
C TRP A 68 -23.27 26.80 8.57
N LEU A 69 -24.38 26.54 7.87
CA LEU A 69 -24.34 26.11 6.46
C LEU A 69 -23.77 27.19 5.54
N LYS A 70 -23.99 28.47 5.84
CA LYS A 70 -23.37 29.58 5.10
C LYS A 70 -21.88 29.67 5.39
N ASP A 71 -21.47 29.44 6.63
CA ASP A 71 -20.06 29.47 7.03
C ASP A 71 -19.25 28.32 6.40
N GLN A 72 -19.92 27.23 5.98
CA GLN A 72 -19.29 26.15 5.18
C GLN A 72 -19.05 26.53 3.71
N VAL A 73 -19.60 27.65 3.23
CA VAL A 73 -19.36 28.11 1.86
C VAL A 73 -17.98 28.74 1.80
N LEU A 74 -17.08 28.09 1.04
CA LEU A 74 -15.73 28.61 0.82
C LEU A 74 -15.79 29.92 0.04
N SER A 75 -14.83 30.81 0.30
CA SER A 75 -14.67 32.05 -0.46
C SER A 75 -14.30 31.76 -1.92
N GLU A 76 -14.64 32.66 -2.84
CA GLU A 76 -14.29 32.51 -4.27
C GLU A 76 -12.78 32.40 -4.53
N ARG A 77 -11.97 32.92 -3.60
CA ARG A 77 -10.51 32.83 -3.63
C ARG A 77 -10.01 31.42 -3.37
N GLU A 78 -10.77 30.61 -2.64
CA GLU A 78 -10.40 29.25 -2.29
C GLU A 78 -10.90 28.26 -3.35
N PRO A 79 -10.10 27.23 -3.69
CA PRO A 79 -8.88 26.77 -3.03
C PRO A 79 -7.60 27.48 -3.49
N VAL A 80 -6.79 27.96 -2.54
CA VAL A 80 -5.47 28.57 -2.83
C VAL A 80 -4.39 27.48 -2.90
N TYR A 81 -3.75 27.33 -4.05
CA TYR A 81 -2.62 26.42 -4.18
C TYR A 81 -1.34 27.08 -3.64
N VAL A 82 -0.93 26.68 -2.43
CA VAL A 82 0.34 27.12 -1.83
C VAL A 82 1.45 26.14 -2.24
N PRO A 83 2.44 26.58 -3.04
CA PRO A 83 3.51 25.71 -3.54
C PRO A 83 4.42 25.19 -2.42
N GLU A 84 4.51 25.91 -1.30
CA GLU A 84 5.37 25.56 -0.16
C GLU A 84 4.93 24.29 0.56
N TYR A 85 3.62 24.10 0.74
CA TYR A 85 3.03 22.92 1.37
C TYR A 85 2.98 21.70 0.46
N SER A 86 3.16 21.90 -0.85
CA SER A 86 3.14 20.83 -1.86
C SER A 86 4.53 20.54 -2.44
N ARG A 87 5.60 20.98 -1.76
CA ARG A 87 6.97 20.73 -2.19
C ARG A 87 7.25 19.23 -2.25
N VAL A 88 7.69 18.80 -3.42
CA VAL A 88 8.15 17.44 -3.67
C VAL A 88 9.59 17.43 -4.18
N ASN A 89 10.31 16.34 -3.89
CA ASN A 89 11.69 16.10 -4.34
C ASN A 89 11.82 16.29 -5.86
N ILE A 90 13.00 16.70 -6.34
CA ILE A 90 13.25 16.99 -7.78
C ILE A 90 12.93 15.77 -8.65
N PHE A 91 13.40 14.58 -8.28
CA PHE A 91 13.08 13.34 -8.99
C PHE A 91 11.58 13.09 -9.06
N ARG A 92 10.87 13.42 -7.97
CA ARG A 92 9.42 13.30 -7.89
C ARG A 92 8.69 14.28 -8.79
N ARG A 93 9.27 15.46 -9.05
CA ARG A 93 8.73 16.40 -10.05
C ARG A 93 8.92 15.86 -11.45
N LEU A 94 10.12 15.37 -11.76
CA LEU A 94 10.49 14.91 -13.09
C LEU A 94 9.61 13.74 -13.54
N TYR A 95 9.48 12.68 -12.74
CA TYR A 95 8.65 11.53 -13.14
C TYR A 95 7.15 11.84 -13.12
N ARG A 96 6.68 12.84 -12.35
CA ARG A 96 5.26 13.25 -12.32
C ARG A 96 4.88 14.12 -13.52
N MET A 97 5.81 14.91 -14.05
CA MET A 97 5.58 15.87 -15.13
C MET A 97 4.74 15.33 -16.31
N PRO A 98 5.03 14.15 -16.90
CA PRO A 98 4.22 13.65 -18.03
C PRO A 98 2.78 13.30 -17.61
N TYR A 99 2.61 12.73 -16.43
CA TYR A 99 1.29 12.36 -15.91
C TYR A 99 0.46 13.58 -15.49
N ASP A 100 1.13 14.63 -15.02
CA ASP A 100 0.51 15.90 -14.67
C ASP A 100 0.00 16.61 -15.92
N ALA A 101 0.77 16.60 -17.01
CA ALA A 101 0.35 17.14 -18.29
C ALA A 101 -0.89 16.41 -18.83
N LEU A 102 -0.88 15.07 -18.81
CA LEU A 102 -2.04 14.24 -19.19
C LEU A 102 -3.28 14.55 -18.33
N ALA A 103 -3.11 14.64 -17.00
CA ALA A 103 -4.23 14.96 -16.11
C ALA A 103 -4.81 16.36 -16.39
N ASN A 104 -3.98 17.34 -16.73
CA ASN A 104 -4.43 18.68 -17.07
C ASN A 104 -5.23 18.73 -18.39
N VAL A 105 -4.92 17.86 -19.35
CA VAL A 105 -5.70 17.70 -20.59
C VAL A 105 -7.07 17.06 -20.33
N VAL A 106 -7.13 16.10 -19.40
CA VAL A 106 -8.37 15.40 -19.02
C VAL A 106 -9.29 16.26 -18.14
N ARG A 107 -8.71 17.17 -17.35
CA ARG A 107 -9.41 18.03 -16.38
C ARG A 107 -10.58 18.86 -16.94
N PRO A 108 -10.49 19.55 -18.10
CA PRO A 108 -11.62 20.31 -18.62
C PRO A 108 -12.81 19.44 -19.05
N VAL A 109 -12.59 18.18 -19.41
CA VAL A 109 -13.64 17.29 -19.93
C VAL A 109 -14.39 16.59 -18.78
N PHE A 110 -13.67 16.09 -17.78
CA PHE A 110 -14.25 15.25 -16.72
C PHE A 110 -14.33 15.95 -15.35
N GLY A 111 -13.82 17.17 -15.24
CA GLY A 111 -13.75 17.92 -13.99
C GLY A 111 -12.60 17.50 -13.08
N VAL A 112 -12.48 18.22 -11.95
CA VAL A 112 -11.32 18.13 -11.05
C VAL A 112 -11.25 16.78 -10.32
N SER A 113 -12.40 16.26 -9.87
CA SER A 113 -12.44 15.01 -9.08
C SER A 113 -11.95 13.82 -9.91
N VAL A 114 -12.48 13.64 -11.12
CA VAL A 114 -12.09 12.54 -12.01
C VAL A 114 -10.64 12.69 -12.46
N ALA A 115 -10.19 13.90 -12.79
CA ALA A 115 -8.80 14.14 -13.19
C ALA A 115 -7.80 13.79 -12.06
N ASN A 116 -8.15 14.05 -10.80
CA ASN A 116 -7.32 13.67 -9.66
C ASN A 116 -7.24 12.15 -9.48
N THR A 117 -8.38 11.44 -9.61
CA THR A 117 -8.40 9.97 -9.57
C THR A 117 -7.59 9.38 -10.73
N PHE A 118 -7.75 9.92 -11.93
CA PHE A 118 -6.98 9.54 -13.12
C PHE A 118 -5.47 9.70 -12.88
N ARG A 119 -5.04 10.87 -12.40
CA ARG A 119 -3.65 11.17 -12.06
C ARG A 119 -3.04 10.18 -11.05
N PHE A 120 -3.85 9.66 -10.13
CA PHE A 120 -3.40 8.69 -9.12
C PHE A 120 -3.34 7.25 -9.66
N CYS A 121 -4.33 6.83 -10.44
CA CYS A 121 -4.44 5.46 -10.93
C CYS A 121 -3.55 5.21 -12.15
N PHE A 122 -3.48 6.16 -13.08
CA PHE A 122 -2.84 5.97 -14.38
C PHE A 122 -1.35 5.59 -14.29
N PRO A 123 -0.49 6.26 -13.49
CA PRO A 123 0.92 5.88 -13.38
C PRO A 123 1.12 4.49 -12.78
N LYS A 124 0.22 4.05 -11.89
CA LYS A 124 0.30 2.73 -11.26
C LYS A 124 -0.05 1.62 -12.24
N ILE A 125 -1.09 1.82 -13.04
CA ILE A 125 -1.50 0.87 -14.07
C ILE A 125 -0.42 0.79 -15.15
N MET A 126 0.08 1.92 -15.66
CA MET A 126 1.14 1.95 -16.66
C MET A 126 2.46 1.37 -16.14
N GLY A 127 2.86 1.73 -14.91
CA GLY A 127 4.04 1.15 -14.28
C GLY A 127 3.91 -0.34 -14.04
N GLY A 128 2.74 -0.80 -13.58
CA GLY A 128 2.45 -2.23 -13.40
C GLY A 128 2.53 -2.99 -14.72
N LEU A 129 1.87 -2.50 -15.77
CA LEU A 129 1.88 -3.12 -17.10
C LEU A 129 3.28 -3.18 -17.71
N THR A 130 4.04 -2.08 -17.62
CA THR A 130 5.42 -2.05 -18.17
C THR A 130 6.33 -3.03 -17.42
N ILE A 131 6.27 -3.09 -16.09
CA ILE A 131 7.03 -4.08 -15.30
C ILE A 131 6.61 -5.50 -15.66
N THR A 132 5.31 -5.78 -15.76
CA THR A 132 4.81 -7.11 -16.13
C THR A 132 5.26 -7.52 -17.53
N TRP A 133 5.20 -6.63 -18.53
CA TRP A 133 5.66 -6.92 -19.88
C TRP A 133 7.17 -7.10 -19.95
N LEU A 134 7.96 -6.28 -19.26
CA LEU A 134 9.41 -6.44 -19.19
C LEU A 134 9.79 -7.75 -18.51
N LEU A 135 9.12 -8.10 -17.41
CA LEU A 135 9.35 -9.36 -16.71
C LEU A 135 8.95 -10.56 -17.57
N TRP A 136 7.80 -10.50 -18.23
CA TRP A 136 7.33 -11.57 -19.12
C TRP A 136 8.25 -11.72 -20.34
N TYR A 137 8.65 -10.61 -20.97
CA TYR A 137 9.63 -10.61 -22.06
C TYR A 137 10.93 -11.24 -21.59
N HIS A 138 11.44 -10.81 -20.43
CA HIS A 138 12.65 -11.36 -19.84
C HIS A 138 12.52 -12.87 -19.63
N ILE A 139 11.45 -13.35 -18.99
CA ILE A 139 11.21 -14.79 -18.74
C ILE A 139 11.05 -15.59 -20.05
N LYS A 140 10.33 -15.04 -21.03
CA LYS A 140 10.05 -15.74 -22.30
C LYS A 140 11.31 -15.93 -23.14
N TYR A 141 12.21 -14.96 -23.13
CA TYR A 141 13.42 -14.97 -23.96
C TYR A 141 14.70 -15.31 -23.21
N SER A 142 14.69 -15.41 -21.88
CA SER A 142 15.86 -15.86 -21.08
C SER A 142 16.15 -17.36 -21.19
N GLY A 143 15.24 -18.16 -21.77
CA GLY A 143 15.32 -19.63 -21.76
C GLY A 143 15.89 -20.31 -23.01
N ARG A 144 15.88 -19.69 -24.21
CA ARG A 144 16.41 -20.32 -25.43
C ARG A 144 16.87 -19.26 -26.42
N VAL A 145 18.12 -19.42 -26.86
CA VAL A 145 18.80 -18.74 -27.96
C VAL A 145 17.82 -18.10 -28.96
N ARG A 146 17.78 -16.77 -29.02
CA ARG A 146 17.21 -16.05 -30.16
C ARG A 146 18.07 -14.80 -30.45
N PRO A 147 18.53 -14.61 -31.70
CA PRO A 147 19.44 -13.54 -32.05
C PRO A 147 18.64 -12.30 -32.45
N TYR A 148 18.39 -11.36 -31.54
CA TYR A 148 18.10 -9.99 -31.99
C TYR A 148 18.52 -8.96 -30.94
N PHE A 149 19.20 -7.94 -31.45
CA PHE A 149 19.77 -6.67 -30.96
C PHE A 149 19.64 -6.23 -29.48
N ILE A 150 18.67 -6.69 -28.68
CA ILE A 150 18.55 -6.41 -27.24
C ILE A 150 18.41 -7.74 -26.49
N SER A 151 19.37 -8.63 -26.70
CA SER A 151 19.53 -9.86 -25.94
C SER A 151 20.99 -10.00 -25.55
N ILE A 152 21.27 -9.82 -24.26
CA ILE A 152 22.51 -10.31 -23.66
C ILE A 152 22.40 -11.83 -23.76
N PHE A 153 23.07 -12.41 -24.77
CA PHE A 153 23.12 -13.85 -24.99
C PHE A 153 23.50 -14.54 -23.68
N GLN A 154 22.78 -15.59 -23.29
CA GLN A 154 23.01 -16.32 -22.05
C GLN A 154 23.44 -17.75 -22.37
N THR A 155 24.75 -17.92 -22.48
CA THR A 155 25.46 -19.20 -22.41
C THR A 155 26.30 -19.17 -21.13
N TRP A 156 26.86 -20.32 -20.70
CA TRP A 156 27.79 -20.34 -19.57
C TRP A 156 29.09 -19.55 -19.87
N GLU A 157 29.42 -19.32 -21.16
CA GLU A 157 30.61 -18.59 -21.62
C GLU A 157 30.35 -17.09 -21.83
N THR A 158 29.14 -16.71 -22.22
CA THR A 158 28.77 -15.32 -22.54
C THR A 158 27.39 -15.00 -21.97
N GLY A 159 27.30 -14.00 -21.09
CA GLY A 159 26.02 -13.47 -20.59
C GLY A 159 26.04 -12.95 -19.15
N LEU A 160 25.16 -11.98 -18.86
CA LEU A 160 24.82 -11.57 -17.49
C LEU A 160 23.96 -12.67 -16.85
N LYS A 161 24.23 -13.01 -15.57
CA LYS A 161 23.52 -14.05 -14.81
C LYS A 161 22.06 -13.62 -14.53
N GLY A 162 21.16 -13.81 -15.50
CA GLY A 162 19.73 -13.47 -15.40
C GLY A 162 18.86 -14.56 -14.76
N ILE A 163 17.54 -14.31 -14.69
CA ILE A 163 16.54 -15.25 -14.20
C ILE A 163 16.46 -16.47 -15.14
N LYS A 164 16.92 -17.63 -14.65
CA LYS A 164 16.80 -18.91 -15.34
C LYS A 164 15.51 -19.61 -14.91
N VAL A 165 14.62 -19.86 -15.87
CA VAL A 165 13.41 -20.64 -15.63
C VAL A 165 13.66 -22.08 -16.05
N TYR A 166 14.02 -22.91 -15.09
CA TYR A 166 14.08 -24.35 -15.28
C TYR A 166 12.66 -24.92 -15.19
N ARG A 167 12.30 -25.85 -16.08
CA ARG A 167 11.14 -26.71 -15.84
C ARG A 167 11.52 -27.71 -14.75
N GLY A 168 11.53 -27.26 -13.50
CA GLY A 168 12.04 -28.02 -12.36
C GLY A 168 11.09 -29.12 -11.86
N SER A 169 9.88 -29.21 -12.41
CA SER A 169 8.92 -30.25 -12.01
C SER A 169 8.74 -31.24 -13.16
N ARG A 170 9.04 -32.50 -12.87
CA ARG A 170 8.67 -33.63 -13.72
C ARG A 170 7.14 -33.64 -13.82
N PRO A 171 6.55 -33.79 -15.01
CA PRO A 171 5.11 -34.04 -15.08
C PRO A 171 4.81 -35.30 -14.26
N VAL A 172 3.77 -35.24 -13.43
CA VAL A 172 3.32 -36.40 -12.65
C VAL A 172 2.83 -37.45 -13.64
N THR A 173 3.45 -38.63 -13.63
CA THR A 173 3.04 -39.77 -14.45
C THR A 173 2.28 -40.77 -13.59
N TYR A 174 1.12 -41.23 -14.07
CA TYR A 174 0.26 -42.17 -13.36
C TYR A 174 0.32 -43.57 -13.98
N PRO A 175 -0.02 -44.62 -13.21
CA PRO A 175 -0.16 -45.98 -13.76
C PRO A 175 -1.20 -46.00 -14.88
N GLY A 176 -0.79 -46.40 -16.09
CA GLY A 176 -1.64 -46.42 -17.28
C GLY A 176 -1.32 -45.35 -18.32
N ASP A 177 -0.52 -44.33 -17.96
CA ASP A 177 0.02 -43.40 -18.95
C ASP A 177 1.04 -44.12 -19.85
N PRO A 178 1.13 -43.79 -21.17
CA PRO A 178 2.07 -44.42 -22.09
C PRO A 178 3.55 -44.32 -21.67
N GLN A 179 3.86 -43.38 -20.77
CA GLN A 179 5.21 -43.09 -20.30
C GLN A 179 5.56 -43.81 -18.98
N PHE A 180 4.59 -44.47 -18.33
CA PHE A 180 4.80 -45.26 -17.11
C PHE A 180 5.26 -46.69 -17.46
N PRO A 181 6.27 -47.29 -16.79
CA PRO A 181 7.05 -46.82 -15.64
C PRO A 181 8.35 -46.08 -16.02
N GLY A 182 8.50 -45.72 -17.30
CA GLY A 182 9.71 -45.10 -17.83
C GLY A 182 9.99 -43.72 -17.21
N PRO A 183 11.25 -43.25 -17.30
CA PRO A 183 11.58 -41.91 -16.84
C PRO A 183 10.76 -40.88 -17.63
N SER A 184 10.11 -39.95 -16.92
CA SER A 184 9.47 -38.79 -17.53
C SER A 184 10.55 -37.86 -18.09
N TYR A 185 10.95 -38.09 -19.35
CA TYR A 185 12.10 -37.43 -19.96
C TYR A 185 12.05 -35.89 -19.84
N ALA A 186 13.04 -35.36 -19.12
CA ALA A 186 13.86 -34.22 -19.49
C ALA A 186 15.17 -34.29 -18.67
N ASP A 187 16.13 -35.11 -19.11
CA ASP A 187 17.45 -35.29 -18.48
C ASP A 187 18.40 -34.09 -18.70
N ASP A 188 17.87 -32.87 -18.64
CA ASP A 188 18.71 -31.70 -18.46
C ASP A 188 19.02 -31.59 -16.97
N GLN A 189 20.04 -32.33 -16.52
CA GLN A 189 20.58 -32.14 -15.18
C GLN A 189 20.90 -30.65 -15.00
N TYR A 190 20.33 -30.04 -13.97
CA TYR A 190 20.43 -28.59 -13.70
C TYR A 190 21.88 -28.07 -13.79
N ALA A 191 22.84 -28.89 -13.37
CA ALA A 191 24.27 -28.56 -13.35
C ALA A 191 25.00 -28.77 -14.70
N LEU A 192 24.41 -29.50 -15.65
CA LEU A 192 25.08 -29.78 -16.92
C LEU A 192 25.00 -28.60 -17.89
N GLU A 193 23.98 -27.74 -17.83
CA GLU A 193 23.85 -26.56 -18.72
C GLU A 193 24.14 -26.87 -20.22
N GLY A 194 23.72 -28.04 -20.72
CA GLY A 194 24.00 -28.47 -22.09
C GLY A 194 25.47 -28.83 -22.38
N PHE A 195 26.29 -29.08 -21.35
CA PHE A 195 27.70 -29.47 -21.47
C PHE A 195 27.90 -30.69 -22.39
N TYR A 196 26.97 -31.64 -22.32
CA TYR A 196 26.98 -32.86 -23.12
C TYR A 196 26.67 -32.62 -24.62
N GLN A 197 26.14 -31.46 -25.01
CA GLN A 197 25.83 -31.12 -26.42
C GLN A 197 27.02 -30.47 -27.15
N ARG A 198 28.17 -30.34 -26.49
CA ARG A 198 29.35 -29.63 -27.02
C ARG A 198 30.08 -30.48 -28.07
N LYS A 199 30.47 -29.83 -29.16
CA LYS A 199 31.30 -30.45 -30.22
C LYS A 199 32.79 -30.14 -30.09
N SER A 200 33.18 -29.24 -29.19
CA SER A 200 34.57 -28.78 -29.03
C SER A 200 35.53 -29.90 -28.60
N PHE A 201 35.03 -30.96 -27.97
CA PHE A 201 35.81 -32.11 -27.52
C PHE A 201 35.57 -33.37 -28.35
N LEU A 202 34.78 -33.34 -29.43
CA LEU A 202 34.49 -34.54 -30.25
C LEU A 202 35.53 -34.81 -31.37
N GLY A 203 36.66 -34.09 -31.38
CA GLY A 203 37.72 -34.31 -32.36
C GLY A 203 38.54 -35.58 -32.09
N GLU A 204 39.12 -36.18 -33.12
CA GLU A 204 39.92 -37.43 -33.09
C GLU A 204 41.15 -37.39 -32.15
N LYS A 205 41.49 -36.23 -31.58
CA LYS A 205 42.61 -36.02 -30.66
C LYS A 205 42.18 -35.86 -29.19
N LEU A 206 41.17 -36.60 -28.74
CA LEU A 206 41.02 -36.82 -27.31
C LEU A 206 42.03 -37.88 -26.87
N VAL A 207 43.15 -37.42 -26.31
CA VAL A 207 43.99 -38.26 -25.47
C VAL A 207 43.18 -38.55 -24.21
N THR A 208 42.41 -39.64 -24.21
CA THR A 208 41.89 -40.20 -22.97
C THR A 208 43.10 -40.73 -22.20
N SER A 209 43.67 -39.91 -21.32
CA SER A 209 44.61 -40.37 -20.31
C SER A 209 43.84 -41.28 -19.34
N GLY A 210 43.80 -42.56 -19.65
CA GLY A 210 43.05 -43.55 -18.89
C GLY A 210 43.05 -44.91 -19.55
N ALA A 211 44.26 -45.46 -19.74
CA ALA A 211 44.51 -46.90 -19.76
C ALA A 211 45.37 -47.22 -18.54
#